data_AF-A0A1H3ZNZ1-F1
#
_entry.id   AF-A0A1H3ZNZ1-F1
#
_cell.length_a   1.000
_cell.length_b   1.000
_cell.length_c   1.000
_cell.angle_alpha   90.00
_cell.angle_beta   90.00
_cell.angle_gamma   90.00
#
_symmetry.space_group_name_H-M   'P 1'
#
loop_
_entity.id
_entity.type
_entity.pdbx_description
1 polymer ?
#
loop_
_entity_poly.entity_id
_entity_poly.type
_entity_poly.pdbx_seq_one_letter_code
_entity_poly.pdbx_strand_id
1 'polypeptide(L)' 'MGFWKEIKKEWTWSSIKKQWSDFLAIFIAVAIAGEFREHGFWLYWLVWLIVFFLSRFILTLIKKSIS' A
#
# COMPACT_ATOMS: atom_id res chain seq x y z
N MET A 1 -14.63 -5.71 24.40
CA MET A 1 -15.15 -5.72 23.02
C MET A 1 -14.37 -6.77 22.25
N GLY A 2 -15.04 -7.73 21.60
CA GLY A 2 -14.36 -8.90 21.04
C GLY A 2 -13.65 -8.58 19.72
N PHE A 3 -12.39 -8.99 19.62
CA PHE A 3 -11.51 -8.93 18.43
C PHE A 3 -12.23 -9.20 17.10
N TRP A 4 -13.12 -10.20 17.09
CA TRP A 4 -13.93 -10.56 15.91
C TRP A 4 -14.91 -9.47 15.44
N LYS A 5 -15.43 -8.63 16.34
CA LYS A 5 -16.29 -7.49 15.97
C LYS A 5 -15.49 -6.35 15.35
N GLU A 6 -14.25 -6.14 15.77
CA GLU A 6 -13.36 -5.14 15.19
C GLU A 6 -12.94 -5.54 13.77
N ILE A 7 -12.49 -6.78 13.58
CA ILE A 7 -12.16 -7.31 12.25
C ILE A 7 -13.34 -7.18 11.29
N LYS A 8 -14.54 -7.55 11.73
CA LYS A 8 -15.74 -7.49 10.89
C LYS A 8 -16.10 -6.04 10.48
N LYS A 9 -15.72 -5.05 11.29
CA LYS A 9 -15.91 -3.62 11.01
C LYS A 9 -14.85 -3.09 10.03
N GLU A 10 -13.61 -3.55 10.18
CA GLU A 10 -12.50 -3.23 9.27
C GLU A 10 -12.65 -3.89 7.90
N TRP A 11 -13.27 -5.07 7.83
CA TRP A 11 -13.53 -5.81 6.60
C TRP A 11 -14.88 -5.45 5.94
N THR A 12 -15.32 -4.21 6.14
CA THR A 12 -16.47 -3.66 5.42
C THR A 12 -16.04 -3.11 4.06
N TRP A 13 -16.92 -3.20 3.05
CA TRP A 13 -16.69 -2.63 1.72
C TRP A 13 -16.28 -1.14 1.75
N SER A 14 -16.82 -0.37 2.70
CA SER A 14 -16.47 1.03 2.89
C SER A 14 -15.00 1.21 3.32
N SER A 15 -14.54 0.39 4.27
CA SER A 15 -13.15 0.39 4.75
C SER A 15 -12.19 -0.04 3.64
N ILE A 16 -12.53 -1.11 2.90
CA ILE A 16 -11.73 -1.59 1.76
C ILE A 16 -11.61 -0.49 0.69
N LYS A 17 -12.71 0.17 0.32
CA LYS A 17 -12.67 1.30 -0.63
C LYS A 17 -11.81 2.46 -0.12
N LYS A 18 -11.85 2.76 1.19
CA LYS A 18 -11.04 3.82 1.79
C LYS A 18 -9.54 3.50 1.74
N GLN A 19 -9.18 2.23 1.91
CA GLN A 19 -7.79 1.76 1.92
C GLN A 19 -7.28 1.30 0.54
N TRP A 20 -8.10 1.37 -0.51
CA TRP A 20 -7.76 0.87 -1.85
C TRP A 20 -6.46 1.47 -2.42
N SER A 21 -6.19 2.76 -2.14
CA SER A 21 -4.94 3.40 -2.54
C SER A 21 -3.71 2.77 -1.88
N ASP A 22 -3.83 2.34 -0.62
CA ASP A 22 -2.73 1.72 0.11
C ASP A 22 -2.48 0.30 -0.41
N PHE A 23 -3.55 -0.45 -0.74
CA PHE A 23 -3.40 -1.75 -1.42
C PHE A 23 -2.71 -1.62 -2.78
N LEU A 24 -3.08 -0.62 -3.58
CA LEU A 24 -2.48 -0.38 -4.88
C LEU A 24 -1.00 0.02 -4.76
N ALA A 25 -0.67 0.88 -3.78
CA ALA A 25 0.70 1.28 -3.50
C ALA A 25 1.58 0.09 -3.06
N ILE A 26 1.05 -0.82 -2.24
CA ILE A 26 1.76 -2.06 -1.84
C ILE A 26 2.05 -2.92 -3.07
N PHE A 27 1.08 -3.10 -3.96
CA PHE A 27 1.27 -3.93 -5.16
C PHE A 27 2.38 -3.39 -6.06
N ILE A 28 2.37 -2.07 -6.34
CA ILE A 28 3.41 -1.41 -7.13
C ILE A 28 4.79 -1.54 -6.45
N ALA A 29 4.85 -1.31 -5.15
CA ALA A 29 6.08 -1.43 -4.38
C ALA A 29 6.67 -2.84 -4.41
N VAL A 30 5.84 -3.88 -4.28
CA VAL A 30 6.29 -5.27 -4.37
C VAL A 30 6.78 -5.61 -5.77
N ALA A 31 6.06 -5.18 -6.81
CA ALA A 31 6.43 -5.46 -8.20
C ALA A 31 7.81 -4.88 -8.55
N ILE A 32 8.05 -3.61 -8.20
CA ILE A 32 9.31 -2.93 -8.50
C ILE A 32 10.44 -3.43 -7.59
N ALA A 33 10.20 -3.56 -6.28
CA ALA A 33 11.23 -4.04 -5.37
C ALA A 33 11.62 -5.49 -5.63
N GLY A 34 10.69 -6.31 -6.17
CA GLY A 34 10.93 -7.70 -6.52
C GLY A 34 12.15 -7.90 -7.43
N GLU A 35 12.42 -6.97 -8.36
CA GLU A 35 13.59 -7.00 -9.24
C GLU A 35 14.91 -6.85 -8.47
N PHE A 36 14.89 -6.20 -7.32
CA PHE A 36 16.08 -5.95 -6.48
C PHE A 36 16.30 -7.04 -5.43
N ARG A 37 15.47 -8.09 -5.41
CA ARG A 37 15.57 -9.18 -4.44
C ARG A 37 16.89 -9.94 -4.55
N GLU A 38 17.42 -10.08 -5.76
CA GLU A 38 18.69 -10.76 -6.04
C GLU A 38 19.92 -9.93 -5.61
N HIS A 39 19.76 -8.62 -5.43
CA HIS A 39 20.84 -7.70 -5.06
C HIS A 39 20.98 -7.50 -3.54
N GLY A 40 20.16 -8.22 -2.76
CA GLY A 40 20.24 -8.27 -1.31
C GLY A 40 18.94 -7.86 -0.62
N PHE A 41 18.62 -8.56 0.47
CA PHE A 41 17.39 -8.35 1.24
C PHE A 41 17.21 -6.91 1.72
N TRP A 42 18.29 -6.24 2.11
CA TRP A 42 18.25 -4.84 2.55
C TRP A 42 17.92 -3.88 1.40
N LEU A 43 18.47 -4.12 0.21
CA LEU A 43 18.19 -3.29 -0.96
C LEU A 43 16.73 -3.43 -1.38
N TYR A 44 16.20 -4.67 -1.35
CA TYR A 44 14.77 -4.93 -1.55
C TYR A 44 13.90 -4.07 -0.63
N TRP A 45 14.14 -4.08 0.69
CA TRP A 45 13.33 -3.31 1.63
C TRP A 45 13.45 -1.80 1.42
N LEU A 46 14.65 -1.32 1.10
CA LEU A 46 14.90 0.09 0.89
C LEU A 46 14.17 0.58 -0.37
N VAL A 47 14.28 -0.15 -1.48
CA VAL A 47 13.53 0.14 -2.71
C VAL A 47 12.03 0.04 -2.48
N TRP A 48 11.57 -1.00 -1.77
CA TRP A 48 10.16 -1.20 -1.45
C TRP A 48 9.58 -0.01 -0.68
N LEU A 49 10.28 0.46 0.36
CA LEU A 49 9.85 1.62 1.15
C LEU A 49 9.78 2.89 0.30
N ILE A 50 10.81 3.18 -0.50
CA ILE A 50 10.84 4.36 -1.38
C ILE A 50 9.66 4.34 -2.36
N VAL A 51 9.48 3.22 -3.06
CA VAL A 51 8.42 3.07 -4.07
C VAL A 51 7.04 3.12 -3.42
N PHE A 52 6.87 2.55 -2.23
CA PHE A 52 5.62 2.61 -1.48
C PHE A 52 5.24 4.06 -1.14
N PHE A 53 6.17 4.84 -0.58
CA PHE A 53 5.91 6.25 -0.23
C PHE A 53 5.64 7.11 -1.47
N LEU A 54 6.40 6.93 -2.55
CA LEU A 54 6.18 7.64 -3.82
C LEU A 54 4.81 7.29 -4.42
N SER A 55 4.48 6.01 -4.48
CA SER A 55 3.20 5.54 -5.04
C SER A 55 2.02 6.08 -4.22
N ARG A 56 2.13 6.07 -2.89
CA ARG A 56 1.10 6.63 -2.00
C ARG A 56 0.95 8.13 -2.18
N PHE A 57 2.06 8.86 -2.34
CA PHE A 57 2.05 10.29 -2.59
C PHE A 57 1.35 10.63 -3.91
N ILE A 58 1.72 9.95 -5.01
CA ILE A 58 1.09 10.13 -6.32
C ILE A 58 -0.41 9.83 -6.27
N LEU A 59 -0.82 8.71 -5.65
CA LEU A 59 -2.24 8.36 -5.52
C LEU A 59 -3.02 9.39 -4.69
N THR A 60 -2.39 9.97 -3.67
CA THR A 60 -2.99 11.04 -2.87
C THR A 60 -3.17 12.32 -3.69
N LEU A 61 -2.17 12.69 -4.50
CA LEU A 61 -2.27 13.83 -5.42
C LEU A 61 -3.37 13.63 -6.46
N ILE A 62 -3.44 12.46 -7.08
CA ILE A 62 -4.49 12.12 -8.06
C ILE A 62 -5.87 12.21 -7.40
N LYS A 63 -6.02 11.64 -6.21
CA LYS A 63 -7.28 11.72 -5.46
C LYS A 63 -7.67 13.16 -5.14
N LYS A 64 -6.70 14.02 -4.82
CA LYS A 64 -6.92 15.44 -4.58
C LYS A 64 -7.26 16.22 -5.85
N SER A 65 -6.72 15.84 -7.01
CA SER A 65 -7.03 16.52 -8.27
C SER A 65 -8.39 16.14 -8.86
N ILE A 66 -8.91 14.96 -8.51
CA ILE A 66 -10.22 14.47 -8.97
C ILE A 66 -11.37 14.93 -8.05
N SER A 67 -11.06 15.25 -6.78
CA SER A 67 -12.01 15.76 -5.78
C SER A 67 -12.20 17.26 -5.87
#